data_AF-A0A6P1KUN2-F1
#
_entry.id   AF-A0A6P1KUN2-F1
#
_cell.length_a   1.000
_cell.length_b   1.000
_cell.length_c   1.000
_cell.angle_alpha   90.00
_cell.angle_beta   90.00
_cell.angle_gamma   90.00
#
_symmetry.space_group_name_H-M   'P 1'
#
loop_
_entity.id
_entity.type
_entity.pdbx_description
1 polymer ?
#
loop_
_entity_poly.entity_id
_entity_poly.type
_entity_poly.pdbx_seq_one_letter_code
_entity_poly.pdbx_strand_id
1 'polypeptide(L)'
;MSSNLAIKLRSGTQQAHTSAENVGFMKCFLQGVVDRDCFAKFLSNLYYVYSQLEAALDSHVKHPVISAVYFPELNRQSSLEKDMVFYYGDNWREQITPSPAAQKYIDRIREISASEPTLLLGHAYTRYMGDLSGGQMLQKVAQSALKLSGYEGTSFYNFEQIPDKKAFKDKYRQVLNALPIDDATAERIVAEANNAFGFNLQMAQELEGNLIKALGEVLFNSLTRSQNSGSTEIGAAN
;
A
#
# COMPACT_ATOMS: atom_id res chain seq x y z
N MET A 1 5.45 6.70 -29.20
CA MET A 1 6.11 5.50 -28.62
C MET A 1 5.48 5.24 -27.26
N SER A 2 5.24 3.98 -26.89
CA SER A 2 4.79 3.65 -25.52
C SER A 2 5.91 4.00 -24.54
N SER A 3 5.59 4.69 -23.44
CA SER A 3 6.55 5.13 -22.42
C SER A 3 7.15 3.97 -21.60
N ASN A 4 6.70 2.72 -21.80
CA ASN A 4 7.07 1.54 -21.01
C ASN A 4 6.89 1.77 -19.49
N LEU A 5 5.88 2.55 -19.10
CA LEU A 5 5.66 3.00 -17.73
C LEU A 5 5.65 1.86 -16.71
N ALA A 6 5.06 0.71 -17.03
CA ALA A 6 5.02 -0.42 -16.09
C ALA A 6 6.42 -0.93 -15.72
N ILE A 7 7.34 -0.95 -16.69
CA ILE A 7 8.74 -1.34 -16.46
C ILE A 7 9.46 -0.25 -15.67
N LYS A 8 9.30 1.02 -16.08
CA LYS A 8 9.91 2.17 -15.40
C LYS A 8 9.50 2.27 -13.94
N LEU A 9 8.24 2.03 -13.62
CA LEU A 9 7.74 1.95 -12.24
C LEU A 9 8.40 0.79 -11.50
N ARG A 10 8.37 -0.42 -12.06
CA ARG A 10 8.94 -1.60 -11.40
C ARG A 10 10.43 -1.43 -11.07
N SER A 11 11.23 -0.99 -12.04
CA SER A 11 12.67 -0.81 -11.83
C SER A 11 12.98 0.44 -11.01
N GLY A 12 12.29 1.56 -11.30
CA GLY A 12 12.52 2.84 -10.67
C GLY A 12 12.11 2.92 -9.19
N THR A 13 11.26 2.00 -8.71
CA THR A 13 10.89 1.90 -7.29
C THR A 13 11.48 0.69 -6.58
N GLN A 14 12.37 -0.07 -7.22
CA GLN A 14 12.88 -1.33 -6.67
C GLN A 14 13.60 -1.12 -5.33
N GLN A 15 14.45 -0.10 -5.23
CA GLN A 15 15.16 0.22 -3.98
C GLN A 15 14.20 0.66 -2.87
N ALA A 16 13.21 1.51 -3.20
CA ALA A 16 12.22 1.96 -2.24
C ALA A 16 11.34 0.81 -1.72
N HIS A 17 11.04 -0.17 -2.57
CA HIS A 17 10.39 -1.41 -2.18
C HIS A 17 11.26 -2.21 -1.19
N THR A 18 12.55 -2.41 -1.48
CA THR A 18 13.49 -3.06 -0.56
C THR A 18 13.57 -2.33 0.79
N SER A 19 13.61 -0.99 0.79
CA SER A 19 13.58 -0.20 2.02
C SER A 19 12.30 -0.40 2.81
N ALA A 20 11.15 -0.46 2.15
CA ALA A 20 9.85 -0.70 2.80
C ALA A 20 9.78 -2.10 3.45
N GLU A 21 10.36 -3.13 2.84
CA GLU A 21 10.44 -4.48 3.44
C GLU A 21 11.36 -4.53 4.68
N ASN A 22 12.32 -3.60 4.76
CA ASN A 22 13.34 -3.58 5.82
C ASN A 22 13.03 -2.67 7.01
N VAL A 23 11.84 -2.06 7.03
CA VAL A 23 11.34 -1.30 8.20
C VAL A 23 11.14 -2.24 9.38
N GLY A 24 11.44 -1.81 10.59
CA GLY A 24 11.35 -2.64 11.79
C GLY A 24 9.96 -3.25 11.97
N PHE A 25 8.91 -2.45 11.80
CA PHE A 25 7.53 -2.93 11.78
C PHE A 25 7.31 -4.07 10.76
N MET A 26 7.72 -3.86 9.50
CA MET A 26 7.55 -4.85 8.44
C MET A 26 8.39 -6.10 8.67
N LYS A 27 9.60 -5.97 9.19
CA LYS A 27 10.47 -7.11 9.51
C LYS A 27 9.93 -7.98 10.62
N CYS A 28 9.43 -7.39 11.69
CA CYS A 28 8.75 -8.11 12.75
C CYS A 28 7.51 -8.81 12.19
N PHE A 29 6.72 -8.08 11.40
CA PHE A 29 5.51 -8.62 10.78
C PHE A 29 5.83 -9.84 9.92
N LEU A 30 6.79 -9.75 9.00
CA LEU A 30 7.21 -10.85 8.11
C LEU A 30 7.73 -12.09 8.86
N GLN A 31 8.26 -11.91 10.08
CA GLN A 31 8.70 -12.99 10.97
C GLN A 31 7.56 -13.57 11.81
N GLY A 32 6.30 -13.16 11.56
CA GLY A 32 5.12 -13.64 12.29
C GLY A 32 4.87 -12.93 13.61
N VAL A 33 5.62 -11.86 13.91
CA VAL A 33 5.46 -11.08 15.13
C VAL A 33 4.52 -9.92 14.84
N VAL A 34 3.23 -10.15 15.09
CA VAL A 34 2.14 -9.21 14.81
C VAL A 34 1.41 -8.87 16.10
N ASP A 35 1.47 -7.61 16.50
CA ASP A 35 0.64 -7.06 17.58
C ASP A 35 -0.72 -6.61 17.02
N ARG A 36 -1.81 -7.01 17.69
CA ARG A 36 -3.19 -6.77 17.22
C ARG A 36 -3.49 -5.28 17.10
N ASP A 37 -3.12 -4.48 18.11
CA ASP A 37 -3.45 -3.06 18.17
C ASP A 37 -2.58 -2.26 17.20
N CYS A 38 -1.31 -2.62 17.04
CA CYS A 38 -0.44 -2.03 16.01
C CYS A 38 -0.96 -2.32 14.60
N PHE A 39 -1.42 -3.54 14.35
CA PHE A 39 -2.00 -3.89 13.05
C PHE A 39 -3.32 -3.17 12.79
N ALA A 40 -4.20 -3.07 13.80
CA ALA A 40 -5.43 -2.28 13.70
C ALA A 40 -5.16 -0.81 13.38
N LYS A 41 -4.17 -0.19 14.04
CA LYS A 41 -3.72 1.18 13.76
C LYS A 41 -3.10 1.35 12.37
N PHE A 42 -2.38 0.34 11.89
CA PHE A 42 -1.87 0.33 10.52
C PHE A 42 -3.02 0.37 9.51
N LEU A 43 -4.01 -0.52 9.67
CA LEU A 43 -5.18 -0.56 8.80
C LEU A 43 -6.04 0.71 8.91
N SER A 44 -6.16 1.32 10.09
CA SER A 44 -6.92 2.57 10.25
C SER A 44 -6.27 3.75 9.52
N ASN A 45 -4.94 3.84 9.53
CA ASN A 45 -4.21 4.80 8.70
C ASN A 45 -4.46 4.54 7.20
N LEU A 46 -4.43 3.28 6.77
CA LEU A 46 -4.75 2.91 5.40
C LEU A 46 -6.18 3.29 5.02
N TYR A 47 -7.17 3.10 5.90
CA TYR A 47 -8.55 3.49 5.64
C TYR A 47 -8.64 4.96 5.17
N TYR A 48 -7.98 5.89 5.86
CA TYR A 48 -7.99 7.29 5.45
C TYR A 48 -7.24 7.54 4.13
N VAL A 49 -6.09 6.89 3.94
CA VAL A 49 -5.30 7.03 2.69
C VAL A 49 -6.07 6.51 1.49
N TYR A 50 -6.68 5.33 1.57
CA TYR A 50 -7.49 4.77 0.48
C TYR A 50 -8.76 5.57 0.25
N SER A 51 -9.44 6.03 1.31
CA SER A 51 -10.61 6.91 1.17
C SER A 51 -10.26 8.18 0.37
N GLN A 52 -9.11 8.80 0.65
CA GLN A 52 -8.67 9.99 -0.08
C GLN A 52 -8.19 9.65 -1.52
N LEU A 53 -7.46 8.55 -1.70
CA LEU A 53 -6.99 8.12 -3.03
C LEU A 53 -8.15 7.76 -3.95
N GLU A 54 -9.10 6.98 -3.46
CA GLU A 54 -10.26 6.52 -4.23
C GLU A 54 -11.18 7.69 -4.59
N ALA A 55 -11.44 8.60 -3.65
CA ALA A 55 -12.18 9.83 -3.94
C ALA A 55 -11.45 10.72 -4.97
N ALA A 56 -10.12 10.82 -4.89
CA ALA A 56 -9.34 11.58 -5.87
C ALA A 56 -9.41 10.95 -7.26
N LEU A 57 -9.23 9.64 -7.38
CA LEU A 57 -9.35 8.91 -8.65
C LEU A 57 -10.76 9.04 -9.25
N ASP A 58 -11.81 8.89 -8.43
CA ASP A 58 -13.20 9.03 -8.85
C ASP A 58 -13.51 10.46 -9.34
N SER A 59 -12.99 11.49 -8.66
CA SER A 59 -13.16 12.89 -9.09
C SER A 59 -12.56 13.19 -10.47
N HIS A 60 -11.62 12.35 -10.94
CA HIS A 60 -10.91 12.48 -12.22
C HIS A 60 -11.31 11.40 -13.25
N VAL A 61 -12.48 10.77 -13.13
CA VAL A 61 -12.96 9.73 -14.08
C VAL A 61 -13.11 10.21 -15.52
N LYS A 62 -13.11 11.52 -15.77
CA LYS A 62 -13.10 12.10 -17.12
C LYS A 62 -11.70 12.43 -17.64
N HIS A 63 -10.67 12.34 -16.80
CA HIS A 63 -9.29 12.60 -17.19
C HIS A 63 -8.73 11.39 -17.96
N PRO A 64 -8.26 11.55 -19.23
CA PRO A 64 -7.94 10.43 -20.12
C PRO A 64 -6.94 9.41 -19.56
N VAL A 65 -5.98 9.88 -18.75
CA VAL A 65 -4.97 9.02 -18.13
C VAL A 65 -5.54 8.29 -16.91
N ILE A 66 -6.36 8.96 -16.09
CA ILE A 66 -6.86 8.40 -14.83
C ILE A 66 -7.97 7.41 -15.12
N SER A 67 -8.89 7.75 -16.01
CA SER A 67 -10.00 6.88 -16.43
C SER A 67 -9.51 5.53 -16.97
N ALA A 68 -8.33 5.49 -17.60
CA ALA A 68 -7.76 4.26 -18.13
C ALA A 68 -7.26 3.31 -17.03
N VAL A 69 -6.78 3.85 -15.90
CA VAL A 69 -6.18 3.06 -14.80
C VAL A 69 -7.09 2.94 -13.57
N TYR A 70 -8.24 3.61 -13.57
CA TYR A 70 -9.20 3.50 -12.47
C TYR A 70 -10.05 2.24 -12.63
N PHE A 71 -9.76 1.24 -11.80
CA PHE A 71 -10.51 0.00 -11.71
C PHE A 71 -11.24 -0.05 -10.36
N PRO A 72 -12.56 0.19 -10.30
CA PRO A 72 -13.31 0.18 -9.04
C PRO A 72 -13.25 -1.15 -8.28
N GLU A 73 -12.99 -2.28 -8.97
CA GLU A 73 -12.71 -3.58 -8.33
C GLU A 73 -11.45 -3.57 -7.44
N LEU A 74 -10.60 -2.54 -7.55
CA LEU A 74 -9.46 -2.26 -6.67
C LEU A 74 -9.81 -1.34 -5.49
N ASN A 75 -11.03 -0.87 -5.31
CA ASN A 75 -11.35 -0.02 -4.16
C ASN A 75 -11.29 -0.82 -2.84
N ARG A 76 -10.60 -0.27 -1.86
CA ARG A 76 -10.30 -0.83 -0.53
C ARG A 76 -11.02 -0.13 0.60
N GLN A 77 -11.59 1.05 0.40
CA GLN A 77 -12.31 1.74 1.47
C GLN A 77 -13.34 0.83 2.15
N SER A 78 -14.24 0.21 1.37
CA SER A 78 -15.30 -0.65 1.92
C SER A 78 -14.78 -1.89 2.65
N SER A 79 -13.65 -2.46 2.21
CA SER A 79 -13.05 -3.61 2.88
C SER A 79 -12.31 -3.21 4.16
N LEU A 80 -11.70 -2.02 4.18
CA LEU A 80 -11.12 -1.44 5.39
C LEU A 80 -12.19 -1.06 6.41
N GLU A 81 -13.37 -0.59 6.00
CA GLU A 81 -14.49 -0.35 6.91
C GLU A 81 -14.93 -1.63 7.64
N LYS A 82 -14.95 -2.78 6.95
CA LYS A 82 -15.21 -4.09 7.58
C LYS A 82 -14.15 -4.43 8.63
N ASP A 83 -12.88 -4.19 8.32
CA ASP A 83 -11.78 -4.41 9.27
C ASP A 83 -11.87 -3.45 10.46
N MET A 84 -12.30 -2.19 10.26
CA MET A 84 -12.51 -1.24 11.36
C MET A 84 -13.62 -1.70 12.30
N VAL A 85 -14.73 -2.22 11.78
CA VAL A 85 -15.77 -2.84 12.61
C VAL A 85 -15.22 -4.03 13.40
N PHE A 86 -14.39 -4.87 12.79
CA PHE A 86 -13.78 -6.01 13.48
C PHE A 86 -12.82 -5.61 14.62
N TYR A 87 -12.00 -4.56 14.42
CA TYR A 87 -10.99 -4.15 15.39
C TYR A 87 -11.51 -3.20 16.47
N TYR A 88 -12.44 -2.31 16.12
CA TYR A 88 -12.90 -1.21 16.98
C TYR A 88 -14.39 -1.25 17.32
N GLY A 89 -15.18 -2.14 16.68
CA GLY A 89 -16.63 -2.22 16.88
C GLY A 89 -17.43 -1.22 16.03
N ASP A 90 -18.75 -1.21 16.19
CA ASP A 90 -19.65 -0.43 15.32
C ASP A 90 -19.44 1.09 15.37
N ASN A 91 -18.92 1.62 16.48
CA ASN A 91 -18.60 3.04 16.66
C ASN A 91 -17.15 3.38 16.29
N TRP A 92 -16.48 2.56 15.48
CA TRP A 92 -15.07 2.73 15.12
C TRP A 92 -14.71 4.14 14.58
N ARG A 93 -15.65 4.81 13.90
CA ARG A 93 -15.44 6.17 13.35
C ARG A 93 -15.14 7.22 14.41
N GLU A 94 -15.57 7.01 15.65
CA GLU A 94 -15.29 7.89 16.79
C GLU A 94 -13.97 7.55 17.49
N GLN A 95 -13.39 6.39 17.19
CA GLN A 95 -12.21 5.85 17.87
C GLN A 95 -10.91 6.02 17.08
N ILE A 96 -11.01 6.20 15.76
CA ILE A 96 -9.83 6.32 14.90
C ILE A 96 -9.65 7.76 14.41
N THR A 97 -8.39 8.13 14.25
CA THR A 97 -7.95 9.37 13.59
C THR A 97 -6.68 9.06 12.81
N PRO A 98 -6.42 9.72 11.66
CA PRO A 98 -5.17 9.51 10.94
C PRO A 98 -3.98 9.93 11.81
N SER A 99 -2.91 9.15 11.80
CA SER A 99 -1.65 9.54 12.42
C SER A 99 -1.00 10.72 11.67
N PRO A 100 0.00 11.41 12.25
CA PRO A 100 0.69 12.51 11.56
C PRO A 100 1.28 12.12 10.20
N ALA A 101 1.90 10.94 10.06
CA ALA A 101 2.39 10.44 8.77
C ALA A 101 1.25 10.13 7.79
N ALA A 102 0.14 9.55 8.27
CA ALA A 102 -1.02 9.31 7.42
C ALA A 102 -1.63 10.63 6.92
N GLN A 103 -1.71 11.65 7.79
CA GLN A 103 -2.19 12.98 7.42
C GLN A 103 -1.33 13.61 6.34
N LYS A 104 0.01 13.56 6.46
CA LYS A 104 0.92 14.03 5.40
C LYS A 104 0.68 13.32 4.06
N TYR A 105 0.40 12.03 4.10
CA TYR A 105 0.10 11.25 2.90
C TYR A 105 -1.24 11.71 2.27
N ILE A 106 -2.29 11.83 3.07
CA ILE A 106 -3.60 12.34 2.63
C ILE A 106 -3.47 13.72 2.01
N ASP A 107 -2.70 14.62 2.63
CA ASP A 107 -2.47 15.98 2.13
C ASP A 107 -1.73 15.98 0.80
N ARG A 108 -0.73 15.10 0.61
CA ARG A 108 -0.05 14.95 -0.68
C ARG A 108 -1.00 14.49 -1.78
N ILE A 109 -1.85 13.49 -1.51
CA ILE A 109 -2.84 13.01 -2.48
C ILE A 109 -3.79 14.14 -2.86
N ARG A 110 -4.26 14.93 -1.89
CA ARG A 110 -5.13 16.08 -2.13
C ARG A 110 -4.44 17.15 -2.97
N GLU A 111 -3.19 17.46 -2.66
CA GLU A 111 -2.37 18.43 -3.40
C GLU A 111 -2.27 18.05 -4.88
N ILE A 112 -1.76 16.85 -5.19
CA ILE A 112 -1.57 16.42 -6.58
C ILE A 112 -2.88 16.17 -7.31
N SER A 113 -3.94 15.77 -6.60
CA SER A 113 -5.27 15.68 -7.20
C SER A 113 -5.75 17.03 -7.72
N ALA A 114 -5.39 18.13 -7.06
CA ALA A 114 -5.77 19.47 -7.48
C ALA A 114 -4.82 20.07 -8.54
N SER A 115 -3.53 19.76 -8.49
CA SER A 115 -2.50 20.43 -9.31
C SER A 115 -2.00 19.60 -10.50
N GLU A 116 -1.79 18.29 -10.33
CA GLU A 116 -1.24 17.39 -11.36
C GLU A 116 -1.81 15.96 -11.20
N PRO A 117 -3.09 15.72 -11.54
CA PRO A 117 -3.79 14.48 -11.21
C PRO A 117 -3.16 13.23 -11.81
N THR A 118 -2.43 13.34 -12.92
CA THR A 118 -1.65 12.24 -13.50
C THR A 118 -0.68 11.61 -12.50
N LEU A 119 -0.18 12.34 -11.51
CA LEU A 119 0.72 11.80 -10.48
C LEU A 119 0.02 10.84 -9.50
N LEU A 120 -1.32 10.84 -9.44
CA LEU A 120 -2.09 9.84 -8.68
C LEU A 120 -1.76 8.40 -9.12
N LEU A 121 -1.29 8.21 -10.36
CA LEU A 121 -0.82 6.91 -10.86
C LEU A 121 0.33 6.34 -10.03
N GLY A 122 1.22 7.18 -9.50
CA GLY A 122 2.32 6.73 -8.65
C GLY A 122 1.79 6.08 -7.37
N HIS A 123 0.77 6.69 -6.75
CA HIS A 123 0.13 6.15 -5.55
C HIS A 123 -0.73 4.92 -5.83
N ALA A 124 -1.57 4.97 -6.87
CA ALA A 124 -2.40 3.84 -7.27
C ALA A 124 -1.55 2.60 -7.60
N TYR A 125 -0.44 2.79 -8.32
CA TYR A 125 0.53 1.73 -8.58
C TYR A 125 1.12 1.18 -7.27
N THR A 126 1.74 2.04 -6.45
CA THR A 126 2.45 1.61 -5.23
C THR A 126 1.52 0.86 -4.27
N ARG A 127 0.28 1.32 -4.12
CA ARG A 127 -0.71 0.70 -3.25
C ARG A 127 -1.31 -0.57 -3.86
N TYR A 128 -2.08 -0.46 -4.95
CA TYR A 128 -2.84 -1.60 -5.46
C TYR A 128 -1.97 -2.75 -5.97
N MET A 129 -0.83 -2.47 -6.62
CA MET A 129 0.06 -3.54 -7.07
C MET A 129 0.77 -4.23 -5.90
N GLY A 130 1.05 -3.50 -4.83
CA GLY A 130 1.58 -4.03 -3.58
C GLY A 130 0.58 -4.97 -2.91
N ASP A 131 -0.68 -4.55 -2.80
CA ASP A 131 -1.76 -5.33 -2.19
C ASP A 131 -2.05 -6.65 -2.94
N LEU A 132 -2.04 -6.60 -4.27
CA LEU A 132 -2.19 -7.77 -5.17
C LEU A 132 -0.92 -8.65 -5.25
N SER A 133 0.17 -8.26 -4.59
CA SER A 133 1.44 -8.98 -4.60
C SER A 133 1.84 -9.35 -3.16
N GLY A 134 2.70 -8.55 -2.51
CA GLY A 134 3.17 -8.81 -1.15
C GLY A 134 2.05 -8.81 -0.12
N GLY A 135 0.97 -8.03 -0.34
CA GLY A 135 -0.20 -7.98 0.52
C GLY A 135 -0.86 -9.34 0.75
N GLN A 136 -0.81 -10.25 -0.23
CA GLN A 136 -1.37 -11.60 -0.10
C GLN A 136 -0.57 -12.48 0.87
N MET A 137 0.73 -12.24 0.99
CA MET A 137 1.55 -12.88 2.02
C MET A 137 1.30 -12.22 3.37
N LEU A 138 1.21 -10.88 3.44
CA LEU A 138 0.92 -10.17 4.69
C LEU A 138 -0.40 -10.61 5.31
N GLN A 139 -1.41 -10.81 4.47
CA GLN A 139 -2.69 -11.40 4.88
C GLN A 139 -2.50 -12.73 5.63
N LYS A 140 -1.76 -13.68 5.03
CA LYS A 140 -1.54 -15.01 5.63
C LYS A 140 -0.80 -14.92 6.96
N VAL A 141 0.16 -14.00 7.06
CA VAL A 141 0.90 -13.78 8.30
C VAL A 141 0.01 -13.20 9.38
N ALA A 142 -0.81 -12.19 9.08
CA ALA A 142 -1.80 -11.65 10.02
C ALA A 142 -2.79 -12.71 10.48
N GLN A 143 -3.37 -13.48 9.56
CA GLN A 143 -4.31 -14.55 9.87
C GLN A 143 -3.71 -15.59 10.82
N SER A 144 -2.47 -16.02 10.53
CA SER A 144 -1.75 -16.98 11.36
C SER A 144 -1.42 -16.43 12.74
N ALA A 145 -0.76 -15.27 12.80
CA ALA A 145 -0.27 -14.67 14.03
C ALA A 145 -1.41 -14.24 14.98
N LEU A 146 -2.50 -13.70 14.43
CA LEU A 146 -3.65 -13.23 15.19
C LEU A 146 -4.79 -14.26 15.28
N LYS A 147 -4.60 -15.48 14.75
CA LYS A 147 -5.57 -16.59 14.75
C LYS A 147 -6.94 -16.18 14.17
N LEU A 148 -6.93 -15.47 13.05
CA LEU A 148 -8.13 -14.98 12.39
C LEU A 148 -8.77 -16.07 11.53
N SER A 149 -10.11 -16.04 11.43
CA SER A 149 -10.87 -16.96 10.58
C SER A 149 -11.29 -16.27 9.29
N GLY A 150 -11.18 -16.96 8.15
CA GLY A 150 -11.54 -16.39 6.85
C GLY A 150 -10.85 -15.05 6.61
N TYR A 151 -11.63 -14.03 6.22
CA TYR A 151 -11.14 -12.67 5.98
C TYR A 151 -11.51 -11.67 7.10
N GLU A 152 -11.99 -12.15 8.26
CA GLU A 152 -12.27 -11.27 9.39
C GLU A 152 -10.97 -10.61 9.89
N GLY A 153 -10.94 -9.28 9.99
CA GLY A 153 -9.74 -8.50 10.30
C GLY A 153 -8.69 -8.44 9.20
N THR A 154 -8.94 -9.02 8.03
CA THR A 154 -8.05 -8.94 6.85
C THR A 154 -8.82 -8.74 5.54
N SER A 155 -10.04 -8.18 5.63
CA SER A 155 -10.90 -7.90 4.47
C SER A 155 -10.21 -6.98 3.48
N PHE A 156 -9.35 -6.07 3.95
CA PHE A 156 -8.49 -5.23 3.13
C PHE A 156 -7.75 -6.00 2.02
N TYR A 157 -7.27 -7.21 2.31
CA TYR A 157 -6.52 -8.03 1.35
C TYR A 157 -7.41 -8.94 0.49
N ASN A 158 -8.74 -8.92 0.70
CA ASN A 158 -9.70 -9.67 -0.08
C ASN A 158 -10.14 -8.91 -1.34
N PHE A 159 -9.80 -9.44 -2.51
CA PHE A 159 -10.21 -8.90 -3.81
C PHE A 159 -11.23 -9.86 -4.44
N GLU A 160 -12.46 -9.83 -3.96
CA GLU A 160 -13.53 -10.78 -4.37
C GLU A 160 -13.79 -10.72 -5.88
N GLN A 161 -13.71 -9.52 -6.47
CA GLN A 161 -13.92 -9.27 -7.90
C GLN A 161 -12.68 -9.62 -8.76
N ILE A 162 -11.55 -9.99 -8.14
CA ILE A 162 -10.30 -10.32 -8.83
C ILE A 162 -9.82 -11.72 -8.40
N PRO A 163 -10.48 -12.78 -8.90
CA PRO A 163 -10.11 -14.16 -8.58
C PRO A 163 -8.72 -14.50 -9.14
N ASP A 164 -8.41 -14.07 -10.38
CA ASP A 164 -7.09 -14.22 -10.99
C ASP A 164 -6.26 -12.94 -10.86
N LYS A 165 -5.52 -12.84 -9.75
CA LYS A 165 -4.64 -11.71 -9.44
C LYS A 165 -3.47 -11.59 -10.42
N LYS A 166 -3.03 -12.70 -11.03
CA LYS A 166 -1.93 -12.66 -12.00
C LYS A 166 -2.41 -12.03 -13.29
N ALA A 167 -3.50 -12.54 -13.86
CA ALA A 167 -4.10 -11.99 -15.08
C ALA A 167 -4.46 -10.51 -14.92
N PHE A 168 -4.99 -10.13 -13.76
CA PHE A 168 -5.31 -8.72 -13.48
C PHE A 168 -4.05 -7.84 -13.44
N LYS A 169 -2.98 -8.27 -12.76
CA LYS A 169 -1.71 -7.52 -12.75
C LYS A 169 -1.11 -7.39 -14.15
N ASP A 170 -1.24 -8.41 -14.99
CA ASP A 170 -0.78 -8.37 -16.38
C ASP A 170 -1.61 -7.36 -17.21
N LYS A 171 -2.94 -7.36 -17.07
CA LYS A 171 -3.85 -6.34 -17.64
C LYS A 171 -3.48 -4.93 -17.17
N TYR A 172 -3.28 -4.73 -15.87
CA TYR A 172 -2.93 -3.42 -15.29
C TYR A 172 -1.62 -2.87 -15.89
N ARG A 173 -0.59 -3.72 -16.04
CA ARG A 173 0.66 -3.32 -16.70
C ARG A 173 0.49 -2.99 -18.17
N GLN A 174 -0.34 -3.73 -18.90
CA GLN A 174 -0.66 -3.43 -20.30
C GLN A 174 -1.33 -2.06 -20.44
N VAL A 175 -2.27 -1.75 -19.55
CA VAL A 175 -2.94 -0.44 -19.50
C VAL A 175 -1.92 0.68 -19.23
N LEU A 176 -1.05 0.53 -18.23
CA LEU A 176 0.01 1.52 -17.95
C LEU A 176 0.90 1.78 -19.16
N ASN A 177 1.27 0.73 -19.89
CA ASN A 177 2.09 0.86 -21.09
C ASN A 177 1.34 1.53 -22.26
N ALA A 178 0.02 1.37 -22.33
CA ALA A 178 -0.80 1.97 -23.39
C ALA A 178 -1.15 3.46 -23.16
N LEU A 179 -0.80 4.03 -21.99
CA LEU A 179 -1.13 5.42 -21.68
C LEU A 179 -0.48 6.42 -22.65
N PRO A 180 -1.21 7.45 -23.11
CA PRO A 180 -0.69 8.46 -24.02
C PRO A 180 0.10 9.54 -23.24
N ILE A 181 1.20 9.13 -22.59
CA ILE A 181 2.08 10.03 -21.83
C ILE A 181 3.49 10.06 -22.44
N ASP A 182 4.16 11.19 -22.30
CA ASP A 182 5.57 11.33 -22.68
C ASP A 182 6.51 10.78 -21.59
N ASP A 183 7.80 10.67 -21.93
CA ASP A 183 8.80 10.13 -21.01
C ASP A 183 9.03 11.02 -19.79
N ALA A 184 8.94 12.35 -19.94
CA ALA A 184 9.07 13.29 -18.84
C ALA A 184 7.95 13.11 -17.79
N THR A 185 6.72 12.89 -18.25
CA THR A 185 5.57 12.59 -17.37
C THR A 185 5.74 11.22 -16.72
N ALA A 186 6.22 10.22 -17.47
CA ALA A 186 6.52 8.90 -16.90
C ALA A 186 7.57 8.98 -15.78
N GLU A 187 8.63 9.78 -15.94
CA GLU A 187 9.64 10.01 -14.91
C GLU A 187 9.07 10.70 -13.67
N ARG A 188 8.19 11.71 -13.83
CA ARG A 188 7.50 12.32 -12.69
C ARG A 188 6.58 11.34 -11.96
N ILE A 189 5.88 10.46 -12.68
CA ILE A 189 5.07 9.40 -12.05
C ILE A 189 5.95 8.43 -11.26
N VAL A 190 7.12 8.04 -11.76
CA VAL A 190 8.06 7.17 -11.04
C VAL A 190 8.64 7.87 -9.81
N ALA A 191 8.96 9.16 -9.90
CA ALA A 191 9.38 9.96 -8.76
C ALA A 191 8.26 10.01 -7.69
N GLU A 192 7.01 10.22 -8.10
CA GLU A 192 5.88 10.22 -7.16
C GLU A 192 5.62 8.83 -6.57
N ALA A 193 5.83 7.75 -7.32
CA ALA A 193 5.74 6.40 -6.78
C ALA A 193 6.78 6.16 -5.66
N ASN A 194 7.99 6.70 -5.80
CA ASN A 194 8.99 6.70 -4.73
C ASN A 194 8.56 7.56 -3.52
N ASN A 195 7.94 8.72 -3.75
CA ASN A 195 7.33 9.51 -2.67
C ASN A 195 6.24 8.70 -1.93
N ALA A 196 5.39 7.99 -2.67
CA ALA A 196 4.39 7.09 -2.11
C ALA A 196 5.02 6.02 -1.21
N PHE A 197 6.12 5.38 -1.62
CA PHE A 197 6.88 4.47 -0.75
C PHE A 197 7.39 5.18 0.52
N GLY A 198 7.89 6.41 0.39
CA GLY A 198 8.33 7.23 1.52
C GLY A 198 7.22 7.49 2.55
N PHE A 199 6.00 7.81 2.11
CA PHE A 199 4.86 7.96 3.02
C PHE A 199 4.47 6.65 3.70
N ASN A 200 4.48 5.53 2.97
CA ASN A 200 4.21 4.20 3.55
C ASN A 200 5.24 3.82 4.60
N LEU A 201 6.51 4.11 4.34
CA LEU A 201 7.62 3.93 5.27
C LEU A 201 7.40 4.74 6.56
N GLN A 202 7.06 6.03 6.45
CA GLN A 202 6.82 6.89 7.61
C GLN A 202 5.64 6.38 8.46
N MET A 203 4.54 5.94 7.84
CA MET A 203 3.42 5.35 8.58
C MET A 203 3.83 4.07 9.32
N ALA A 204 4.65 3.21 8.71
CA ALA A 204 5.14 2.00 9.37
C ALA A 204 6.11 2.32 10.52
N GLN A 205 6.97 3.33 10.36
CA GLN A 205 7.91 3.78 11.39
C GLN A 205 7.20 4.36 12.62
N GLU A 206 6.09 5.09 12.45
CA GLU A 206 5.28 5.58 13.58
C GLU A 206 4.73 4.46 14.47
N LEU A 207 4.62 3.23 13.95
CA LEU A 207 4.15 2.07 14.70
C LEU A 207 5.27 1.37 15.48
N GLU A 208 6.53 1.62 15.16
CA GLU A 208 7.66 0.93 15.82
C GLU A 208 7.71 1.22 17.32
N GLY A 209 7.42 2.46 17.74
CA GLY A 209 7.36 2.80 19.16
C GLY A 209 6.28 2.01 19.92
N ASN A 210 5.15 1.73 19.29
CA ASN A 210 4.09 0.91 19.88
C ASN A 210 4.52 -0.56 19.93
N LEU A 211 5.15 -1.04 18.86
CA LEU A 211 5.62 -2.41 18.76
C LEU A 211 6.76 -2.71 19.74
N ILE A 212 7.69 -1.78 19.93
CA ILE A 212 8.76 -1.87 20.94
C ILE A 212 8.15 -1.96 22.35
N LYS A 213 7.12 -1.16 22.65
CA LYS A 213 6.41 -1.25 23.94
C LYS A 213 5.73 -2.60 24.14
N ALA A 214 5.17 -3.19 23.07
CA ALA A 214 4.50 -4.48 23.13
C ALA A 214 5.48 -5.67 23.24
N LEU A 215 6.58 -5.65 22.50
CA LEU A 215 7.53 -6.76 22.41
C LEU A 215 8.70 -6.68 23.42
N GLY A 216 9.01 -5.47 23.89
CA GLY A 216 10.26 -5.17 24.57
C GLY A 216 11.42 -4.88 23.59
N GLU A 217 12.29 -3.96 23.99
CA GLU A 217 13.39 -3.44 23.16
C GLU A 217 14.39 -4.52 22.72
N VAL A 218 14.72 -5.47 23.61
CA VAL A 218 15.68 -6.56 23.30
C VAL A 218 15.18 -7.45 22.17
N LEU A 219 13.91 -7.87 22.22
CA LEU A 219 13.31 -8.72 21.19
C LEU A 219 13.19 -7.97 19.88
N PHE A 220 12.73 -6.71 19.91
CA PHE A 220 12.64 -5.88 18.72
C PHE A 220 14.01 -5.72 18.04
N ASN A 221 15.05 -5.36 18.80
CA ASN A 221 16.41 -5.20 18.26
C ASN A 221 16.97 -6.50 17.67
N SER A 222 16.64 -7.66 18.27
CA SER A 222 17.06 -8.96 17.75
C SER A 222 16.42 -9.26 16.38
N LEU A 223 15.12 -9.00 16.24
CA LEU A 223 14.36 -9.25 15.00
C LEU A 223 14.69 -8.26 13.88
N THR A 224 15.16 -7.06 14.23
CA THR A 224 15.39 -5.97 13.27
C THR A 224 16.86 -5.75 12.90
N ARG A 225 17.79 -6.59 13.39
CA ARG A 225 19.24 -6.40 13.20
C ARG A 225 19.74 -6.59 11.76
N SER A 226 19.22 -7.55 10.99
CA SER A 226 19.77 -7.93 9.67
C SER A 226 19.05 -7.27 8.49
N GLN A 227 19.76 -6.73 7.50
CA GLN A 227 19.10 -6.30 6.26
C GLN A 227 18.78 -7.51 5.37
N ASN A 228 17.58 -7.55 4.81
CA ASN A 228 17.14 -8.58 3.88
C ASN A 228 17.21 -8.05 2.45
N SER A 229 17.58 -8.91 1.49
CA SER A 229 17.47 -8.61 0.06
C SER A 229 16.01 -8.38 -0.33
N GLY A 230 15.75 -7.43 -1.23
CA GLY A 230 14.39 -7.09 -1.62
C GLY A 230 13.73 -8.19 -2.45
N SER A 231 12.45 -8.49 -2.21
CA SER A 231 11.75 -9.54 -2.97
C SER A 231 11.64 -9.22 -4.47
N THR A 232 11.62 -7.93 -4.83
CA THR A 232 11.65 -7.47 -6.22
C THR A 232 13.03 -7.48 -6.86
N GLU A 233 14.11 -7.61 -6.08
CA GLU A 233 15.49 -7.79 -6.58
C GLU A 233 15.74 -9.24 -6.97
N ILE A 234 15.30 -10.18 -6.12
CA ILE A 234 15.47 -11.62 -6.33
C ILE A 234 14.70 -12.10 -7.57
N GLY A 235 13.50 -11.56 -7.81
CA GLY A 235 12.68 -11.89 -8.97
C GLY A 235 13.10 -11.24 -10.31
N ALA A 236 14.19 -10.47 -10.33
CA ALA A 236 14.79 -9.93 -11.56
C ALA A 236 15.98 -10.77 -12.06
N ALA A 237 16.43 -11.77 -11.28
CA ALA A 237 17.59 -12.60 -11.56
C ALA A 237 17.29 -13.91 -12.31
N ASN A 238 16.03 -14.14 -12.73
CA ASN A 238 15.61 -15.30 -13.53
C ASN A 238 14.86 -14.85 -14.79
#